data_AF-A0A1S2REH2-F1
#
_entry.id   AF-A0A1S2REH2-F1
#
_cell.length_a   1.000
_cell.length_b   1.000
_cell.length_c   1.000
_cell.angle_alpha   90.00
_cell.angle_beta   90.00
_cell.angle_gamma   90.00
#
_symmetry.space_group_name_H-M   'P 1'
#
loop_
_entity.id
_entity.type
_entity.pdbx_description
1 polymer ?
#
loop_
_entity_poly.entity_id
_entity_poly.type
_entity_poly.pdbx_seq_one_letter_code
_entity_poly.pdbx_strand_id
1 'polypeptide(L)'
;MITNNEGNNYNGLDNEEVLQTLERINFWIHNCDTKISFALAFAGVIVAGFFSSSIITNSLTKLVKNTIKIYTITRWWEITGLLTSILVLIIFFICIITAIVYLFMGLKGSIDTSLCKEKELSTDSLLYFGSIANQTFQSYKHKAITNTGGLIYNDYLSQVYINSKLCKKKFLFLNKGVKYLISSIGLFVLLNILFLFIK
;
A
#
# COMPACT_ATOMS: atom_id res chain seq x y z
N MET A 1 -28.29 52.79 -19.68
CA MET A 1 -28.32 52.39 -18.26
C MET A 1 -27.50 51.12 -18.13
N ILE A 2 -26.40 51.25 -17.39
CA ILE A 2 -25.50 50.26 -16.77
C ILE A 2 -25.68 48.79 -17.18
N THR A 3 -24.64 48.29 -17.85
CA THR A 3 -24.30 46.88 -18.03
C THR A 3 -23.93 46.26 -16.69
N ASN A 4 -24.65 45.22 -16.24
CA ASN A 4 -24.13 44.30 -15.23
C ASN A 4 -23.74 43.00 -15.92
N ASN A 5 -22.48 42.99 -16.34
CA ASN A 5 -21.76 41.79 -16.72
C ASN A 5 -21.24 41.19 -15.41
N GLU A 6 -22.01 40.29 -14.80
CA GLU A 6 -21.52 39.44 -13.71
C GLU A 6 -20.55 38.43 -14.31
N GLY A 7 -19.34 38.88 -14.59
CA GLY A 7 -18.20 38.01 -14.85
C GLY A 7 -17.95 37.20 -13.58
N ASN A 8 -18.22 35.90 -13.64
CA ASN A 8 -17.82 34.94 -12.61
C ASN A 8 -16.31 35.06 -12.38
N ASN A 9 -15.94 35.78 -11.33
CA ASN A 9 -14.55 35.98 -10.92
C ASN A 9 -14.10 34.73 -10.17
N TYR A 10 -13.84 33.65 -10.91
CA TYR A 10 -13.13 32.50 -10.37
C TYR A 10 -11.68 32.92 -10.13
N ASN A 11 -11.40 33.49 -8.96
CA ASN A 11 -10.02 33.61 -8.51
C ASN A 11 -9.48 32.18 -8.35
N GLY A 12 -8.55 31.78 -9.21
CA GLY A 12 -7.82 30.52 -9.05
C GLY A 12 -7.07 30.50 -7.71
N LEU A 13 -6.61 29.31 -7.29
CA LEU A 13 -5.88 29.18 -6.02
C LEU A 13 -4.67 30.11 -6.00
N ASP A 14 -4.42 30.74 -4.86
CA ASP A 14 -3.19 31.49 -4.65
C ASP A 14 -2.02 30.57 -4.24
N ASN A 15 -0.82 31.14 -4.10
CA ASN A 15 0.37 30.39 -3.73
C ASN A 15 0.25 29.69 -2.37
N GLU A 16 -0.42 30.32 -1.41
CA GLU A 16 -0.53 29.80 -0.05
C GLU A 16 -1.50 28.62 -0.02
N GLU A 17 -2.63 28.72 -0.71
CA GLU A 17 -3.60 27.64 -0.82
C GLU A 17 -3.02 26.40 -1.55
N VAL A 18 -2.20 26.60 -2.60
CA VAL A 18 -1.52 25.49 -3.28
C VAL A 18 -0.48 24.83 -2.37
N LEU A 19 0.31 25.63 -1.62
CA LEU A 19 1.26 25.11 -0.65
C LEU A 19 0.55 24.29 0.45
N GLN A 20 -0.52 24.83 1.04
CA GLN A 20 -1.32 24.12 2.05
C GLN A 20 -1.93 22.82 1.49
N THR A 21 -2.32 22.82 0.22
CA THR A 21 -2.82 21.62 -0.46
C THR A 21 -1.71 20.56 -0.60
N LEU A 22 -0.51 20.97 -0.98
CA LEU A 22 0.66 20.08 -1.05
C LEU A 22 0.98 19.46 0.31
N GLU A 23 1.01 20.28 1.38
CA GLU A 23 1.25 19.81 2.74
C GLU A 23 0.19 18.81 3.20
N ARG A 24 -1.09 19.06 2.89
CA ARG A 24 -2.19 18.14 3.20
C ARG A 24 -2.02 16.79 2.50
N ILE A 25 -1.61 16.80 1.23
CA ILE A 25 -1.36 15.56 0.48
C ILE A 25 -0.16 14.80 1.08
N ASN A 26 0.93 15.49 1.40
CA ASN A 26 2.09 14.89 2.05
C ASN A 26 1.73 14.28 3.41
N PHE A 27 0.89 14.96 4.19
CA PHE A 27 0.33 14.42 5.42
C PHE A 27 -0.49 13.14 5.17
N TRP A 28 -1.33 13.09 4.13
CA TRP A 28 -2.06 11.87 3.79
C TRP A 28 -1.15 10.72 3.34
N ILE A 29 -0.07 11.01 2.60
CA ILE A 29 0.95 10.01 2.24
C ILE A 29 1.58 9.45 3.52
N HIS A 30 2.01 10.32 4.43
CA HIS A 30 2.61 9.91 5.71
C HIS A 30 1.65 9.03 6.52
N ASN A 31 0.39 9.43 6.66
CA ASN A 31 -0.63 8.62 7.33
C ASN A 31 -0.85 7.26 6.66
N CYS A 32 -0.82 7.21 5.33
CA CYS A 32 -0.93 5.95 4.59
C CYS A 32 0.26 5.03 4.91
N ASP A 33 1.48 5.57 4.88
CA ASP A 33 2.70 4.81 5.18
C ASP A 33 2.68 4.28 6.63
N THR A 34 2.26 5.10 7.61
CA THR A 34 2.07 4.65 9.00
C THR A 34 1.06 3.50 9.11
N LYS A 35 -0.09 3.60 8.43
CA LYS A 35 -1.11 2.54 8.42
C LYS A 35 -0.58 1.24 7.78
N ILE A 36 0.20 1.35 6.72
CA ILE A 36 0.85 0.20 6.09
C ILE A 36 1.84 -0.45 7.09
N SER A 37 2.67 0.35 7.78
CA SER A 37 3.61 -0.16 8.78
C SER A 37 2.90 -0.91 9.91
N PHE A 38 1.79 -0.38 10.43
CA PHE A 38 0.98 -1.09 11.43
C PHE A 38 0.39 -2.40 10.89
N ALA A 39 -0.12 -2.40 9.65
CA ALA A 39 -0.64 -3.61 9.03
C ALA A 39 0.45 -4.68 8.83
N LEU A 40 1.66 -4.28 8.43
CA LEU A 40 2.81 -5.19 8.29
C LEU A 40 3.26 -5.76 9.65
N ALA A 41 3.34 -4.92 10.68
CA ALA A 41 3.68 -5.37 12.03
C ALA A 41 2.67 -6.41 12.53
N PHE A 42 1.37 -6.15 12.32
CA PHE A 42 0.31 -7.09 12.66
C PHE A 42 0.38 -8.40 11.85
N ALA A 43 0.65 -8.32 10.54
CA ALA A 43 0.89 -9.50 9.71
C ALA A 43 2.08 -10.33 10.24
N GLY A 44 3.15 -9.67 10.68
CA GLY A 44 4.31 -10.30 11.32
C GLY A 44 3.93 -11.08 12.59
N VAL A 45 3.07 -10.51 13.44
CA VAL A 45 2.56 -11.20 14.64
C VAL A 45 1.76 -12.45 14.27
N ILE A 46 0.90 -12.39 13.25
CA ILE A 46 0.13 -13.56 12.78
C ILE A 46 1.07 -14.65 12.29
N VAL A 47 2.04 -14.31 11.44
CA VAL A 47 3.01 -15.27 10.90
C VAL A 47 3.86 -15.88 12.01
N ALA A 48 4.36 -15.07 12.95
CA ALA A 48 5.12 -15.56 14.08
C ALA A 48 4.28 -16.51 14.96
N GLY A 49 3.07 -16.11 15.32
CA GLY A 49 2.14 -16.92 16.11
C GLY A 49 1.78 -18.25 15.43
N PHE A 50 1.68 -18.27 14.10
CA PHE A 50 1.47 -19.49 13.32
C PHE A 50 2.61 -20.49 13.54
N PHE A 51 3.86 -20.04 13.43
CA PHE A 51 5.03 -20.92 13.54
C PHE A 51 5.45 -21.24 14.97
N SER A 52 5.14 -20.38 15.95
CA SER A 52 5.54 -20.59 17.35
C SER A 52 4.58 -21.48 18.14
N SER A 53 3.34 -21.66 17.68
CA SER A 53 2.32 -22.41 18.41
C SER A 53 2.57 -23.92 18.35
N SER A 54 2.81 -24.54 19.51
CA SER A 54 2.95 -26.00 19.65
C SER A 54 1.69 -26.75 19.23
N ILE A 55 0.51 -26.15 19.39
CA ILE A 55 -0.75 -26.71 18.92
C ILE A 55 -0.74 -26.79 17.39
N ILE A 56 -0.32 -25.72 16.71
CA ILE A 56 -0.27 -25.66 15.24
C ILE A 56 0.78 -26.63 14.70
N THR A 57 1.99 -26.66 15.26
CA THR A 57 3.06 -27.55 14.78
C THR A 57 2.71 -29.02 14.98
N ASN A 58 2.05 -29.38 16.09
CA ASN A 58 1.54 -30.73 16.31
C ASN A 58 0.44 -31.09 15.30
N SER A 59 -0.50 -30.19 15.04
CA SER A 59 -1.56 -30.40 14.04
C SER A 59 -1.02 -30.52 12.63
N LEU A 60 -0.02 -29.74 12.25
CA LEU A 60 0.68 -29.87 10.96
C LEU A 60 1.39 -31.23 10.85
N THR A 61 2.04 -31.68 11.93
CA THR A 61 2.68 -33.00 11.97
C THR A 61 1.66 -34.12 11.79
N LYS A 62 0.48 -34.02 12.43
CA LYS A 62 -0.63 -34.97 12.23
C LYS A 62 -1.17 -34.91 10.80
N LEU A 63 -1.38 -33.71 10.26
CA LEU A 63 -1.85 -33.51 8.89
C LEU A 63 -0.91 -34.18 7.88
N VAL A 64 0.41 -34.02 8.03
CA VAL A 64 1.40 -34.71 7.18
C VAL A 64 1.31 -36.23 7.35
N LYS A 65 1.27 -36.75 8.59
CA LYS A 65 1.18 -38.20 8.86
C LYS A 65 -0.10 -38.81 8.26
N ASN A 66 -1.24 -38.15 8.44
CA ASN A 66 -2.53 -38.62 7.93
C ASN A 66 -2.58 -38.54 6.39
N THR A 67 -1.89 -37.57 5.79
CA THR A 67 -1.74 -37.48 4.32
C THR A 67 -0.92 -38.64 3.76
N ILE A 68 0.20 -39.01 4.41
CA ILE A 68 1.01 -40.17 3.98
C ILE A 68 0.22 -41.48 4.09
N LYS A 69 -0.60 -41.60 5.14
CA LYS A 69 -1.42 -42.80 5.41
C LYS A 69 -2.83 -42.70 4.84
N ILE A 70 -3.08 -41.82 3.87
CA ILE A 70 -4.44 -41.54 3.37
C ILE A 70 -5.18 -42.80 2.89
N TYR A 71 -4.46 -43.77 2.31
CA TYR A 71 -5.01 -45.05 1.85
C TYR A 71 -5.53 -45.96 2.98
N THR A 72 -5.12 -45.71 4.22
CA THR A 72 -5.59 -46.47 5.40
C THR A 72 -6.87 -45.89 6.01
N ILE A 73 -7.27 -44.68 5.59
CA ILE A 73 -8.45 -43.99 6.10
C ILE A 73 -9.67 -44.49 5.33
N THR A 74 -10.60 -45.13 6.03
CA THR A 74 -11.82 -45.70 5.42
C THR A 74 -13.01 -44.76 5.48
N ARG A 75 -12.98 -43.75 6.36
CA ARG A 75 -14.09 -42.81 6.56
C ARG A 75 -13.98 -41.62 5.63
N TRP A 76 -14.98 -41.45 4.78
CA TRP A 76 -15.05 -40.36 3.79
C TRP A 76 -14.94 -38.95 4.39
N TRP A 77 -15.53 -38.71 5.58
CA TRP A 77 -15.46 -37.40 6.22
C TRP A 77 -14.06 -37.04 6.74
N GLU A 78 -13.25 -38.05 7.11
CA GLU A 78 -11.87 -37.82 7.58
C GLU A 78 -10.97 -37.45 6.39
N ILE A 79 -11.16 -38.10 5.24
CA ILE A 79 -10.47 -37.75 3.99
C ILE A 79 -10.84 -36.34 3.53
N THR A 80 -12.14 -36.03 3.49
CA THR A 80 -12.61 -34.70 3.07
C THR A 80 -12.13 -33.61 4.02
N GLY A 81 -12.21 -33.81 5.33
CA GLY A 81 -11.67 -32.88 6.32
C GLY A 81 -10.16 -32.64 6.18
N LEU A 82 -9.39 -33.68 5.90
CA LEU A 82 -7.95 -33.58 5.63
C LEU A 82 -7.66 -32.73 4.38
N LEU A 83 -8.33 -33.02 3.27
CA LEU A 83 -8.18 -32.27 2.01
C LEU A 83 -8.61 -30.82 2.15
N THR A 84 -9.73 -30.55 2.82
CA THR A 84 -10.19 -29.18 3.11
C THR A 84 -9.18 -28.43 3.98
N SER A 85 -8.58 -29.08 4.98
CA SER A 85 -7.55 -28.46 5.83
C SER A 85 -6.30 -28.08 5.04
N ILE A 86 -5.84 -28.96 4.13
CA ILE A 86 -4.71 -28.67 3.23
C ILE A 86 -5.04 -27.49 2.32
N LEU A 87 -6.23 -27.48 1.72
CA LEU A 87 -6.66 -26.40 0.83
C LEU A 87 -6.72 -25.05 1.56
N VAL A 88 -7.35 -25.01 2.74
CA VAL A 88 -7.44 -23.80 3.56
C VAL A 88 -6.06 -23.31 3.99
N LEU A 89 -5.14 -24.22 4.35
CA LEU A 89 -3.76 -23.89 4.68
C LEU A 89 -3.03 -23.22 3.51
N ILE A 90 -3.17 -23.75 2.30
CA ILE A 90 -2.57 -23.17 1.09
C ILE A 90 -3.15 -21.78 0.82
N ILE A 91 -4.48 -21.63 0.87
CA ILE A 91 -5.15 -20.35 0.63
C ILE A 91 -4.76 -19.31 1.69
N PHE A 92 -4.60 -19.72 2.95
CA PHE A 92 -4.10 -18.86 4.03
C PHE A 92 -2.73 -18.26 3.68
N PHE A 93 -1.77 -19.11 3.27
CA PHE A 93 -0.44 -18.63 2.88
C PHE A 93 -0.47 -17.72 1.65
N ILE A 94 -1.27 -18.07 0.63
CA ILE A 94 -1.45 -17.20 -0.55
C ILE A 94 -2.00 -15.83 -0.12
N CYS A 95 -3.02 -15.80 0.74
CA CYS A 95 -3.62 -14.55 1.21
C CYS A 95 -2.64 -13.70 2.03
N ILE A 96 -1.93 -14.29 3.00
CA ILE A 96 -0.99 -13.51 3.85
C ILE A 96 0.21 -13.01 3.04
N ILE A 97 0.75 -13.80 2.11
CA ILE A 97 1.85 -13.37 1.23
C ILE A 97 1.37 -12.24 0.31
N THR A 98 0.18 -12.40 -0.30
CA THR A 98 -0.40 -11.37 -1.17
C THR A 98 -0.67 -10.07 -0.41
N ALA A 99 -1.15 -10.16 0.83
CA ALA A 99 -1.33 -9.00 1.72
C ALA A 99 0.00 -8.28 1.94
N ILE A 100 1.04 -9.01 2.35
CA ILE A 100 2.39 -8.46 2.59
C ILE A 100 2.97 -7.81 1.33
N VAL A 101 2.84 -8.45 0.17
CA VAL A 101 3.30 -7.90 -1.12
C VAL A 101 2.61 -6.58 -1.44
N TYR A 102 1.28 -6.51 -1.33
CA TYR A 102 0.55 -5.26 -1.59
C TYR A 102 0.93 -4.15 -0.60
N LEU A 103 1.12 -4.49 0.69
CA LEU A 103 1.57 -3.54 1.69
C LEU A 103 2.97 -3.00 1.35
N PHE A 104 3.94 -3.85 1.00
CA PHE A 104 5.25 -3.38 0.55
C PHE A 104 5.20 -2.57 -0.76
N MET A 105 4.32 -2.93 -1.70
CA MET A 105 4.08 -2.11 -2.90
C MET A 105 3.53 -0.72 -2.56
N GLY A 106 2.73 -0.59 -1.49
CA GLY A 106 2.27 0.70 -0.97
C GLY A 106 3.40 1.52 -0.34
N LEU A 107 4.37 0.89 0.33
CA LEU A 107 5.56 1.59 0.83
C LEU A 107 6.52 2.00 -0.28
N LYS A 108 6.62 1.21 -1.36
CA LYS A 108 7.51 1.50 -2.48
C LYS A 108 7.20 2.89 -3.06
N GLY A 109 8.10 3.84 -2.83
CA GLY A 109 8.05 5.21 -3.37
C GLY A 109 8.35 5.29 -4.87
N SER A 110 7.81 4.37 -5.67
CA SER A 110 7.97 4.37 -7.12
C SER A 110 6.78 5.06 -7.76
N ILE A 111 6.97 6.37 -7.97
CA ILE A 111 6.29 7.05 -9.06
C ILE A 111 6.99 6.56 -10.32
N ASP A 112 6.23 5.95 -11.22
CA ASP A 112 6.72 5.70 -12.55
C ASP A 112 6.83 7.09 -13.21
N THR A 113 8.04 7.61 -13.30
CA THR A 113 8.33 8.92 -13.91
C THR A 113 7.86 8.99 -15.36
N SER A 114 7.61 7.84 -16.00
CA SER A 114 6.98 7.78 -17.31
C SER A 114 5.50 8.19 -17.33
N LEU A 115 4.76 8.01 -16.21
CA LEU A 115 3.35 8.40 -16.05
C LEU A 115 3.16 9.88 -15.71
N CYS A 116 4.25 10.60 -15.43
CA CYS A 116 4.26 12.03 -15.13
C CYS A 116 4.94 12.82 -16.26
N LYS A 117 4.73 12.40 -17.51
CA LYS A 117 5.14 13.13 -18.73
C LYS A 117 3.94 13.86 -19.35
N GLU A 118 3.14 14.55 -18.52
CA GLU A 118 2.11 15.43 -19.05
C GLU A 118 2.75 16.74 -19.53
N LYS A 119 2.24 17.28 -20.64
CA LYS A 119 2.65 18.58 -21.16
C LYS A 119 2.42 19.60 -20.04
N GLU A 120 3.41 20.45 -19.76
CA GLU A 120 3.44 21.50 -18.71
C GLU A 120 3.90 21.09 -17.30
N LEU A 121 4.21 19.81 -17.05
CA LEU A 121 4.82 19.41 -15.77
C LEU A 121 6.27 19.91 -15.66
N SER A 122 6.61 20.55 -14.53
CA SER A 122 7.98 20.95 -14.22
C SER A 122 8.88 19.73 -13.98
N THR A 123 9.66 19.34 -15.00
CA THR A 123 10.63 18.22 -14.89
C THR A 123 11.92 18.63 -14.16
N ASP A 124 12.23 19.93 -14.14
CA ASP A 124 13.34 20.56 -13.45
C ASP A 124 12.86 21.33 -12.21
N SER A 125 12.22 20.58 -11.31
CA SER A 125 11.61 21.11 -10.09
C SER A 125 12.67 21.64 -9.10
N LEU A 126 12.39 22.80 -8.51
CA LEU A 126 13.10 23.36 -7.37
C LEU A 126 12.67 22.73 -6.04
N LEU A 127 11.50 22.10 -5.99
CA LEU A 127 10.91 21.58 -4.76
C LEU A 127 11.12 20.06 -4.60
N TYR A 128 11.12 19.31 -5.70
CA TYR A 128 11.25 17.86 -5.67
C TYR A 128 12.68 17.41 -5.37
N PHE A 129 12.86 16.69 -4.26
CA PHE A 129 14.17 16.22 -3.81
C PHE A 129 14.94 15.43 -4.88
N GLY A 130 14.25 14.66 -5.74
CA GLY A 130 14.89 13.90 -6.81
C GLY A 130 15.45 14.79 -7.92
N SER A 131 14.77 15.89 -8.27
CA SER A 131 15.28 16.88 -9.23
C SER A 131 16.44 17.66 -8.62
N ILE A 132 16.35 18.05 -7.34
CA ILE A 132 17.43 18.73 -6.60
C ILE A 132 18.69 17.85 -6.53
N ALA A 133 18.55 16.57 -6.20
CA ALA A 133 19.68 15.65 -6.07
C ALA A 133 20.38 15.37 -7.42
N ASN A 134 19.67 15.51 -8.54
CA ASN A 134 20.19 15.25 -9.88
C ASN A 134 20.89 16.46 -10.53
N GLN A 135 20.98 17.60 -9.83
CA GLN A 135 21.69 18.80 -10.31
C GLN A 135 22.85 19.19 -9.38
N THR A 136 23.78 19.99 -9.88
CA THR A 136 24.86 20.54 -9.05
C THR A 136 24.32 21.58 -8.08
N PHE A 137 24.94 21.71 -6.91
CA PHE A 137 24.57 22.73 -5.93
C PHE A 137 24.59 24.15 -6.52
N GLN A 138 25.57 24.47 -7.36
CA GLN A 138 25.67 25.77 -8.01
C GLN A 138 24.49 26.04 -8.96
N SER A 139 24.07 25.04 -9.75
CA SER A 139 22.91 25.14 -10.64
C SER A 139 21.61 25.34 -9.84
N TYR A 140 21.42 24.53 -8.80
CA TYR A 140 20.26 24.67 -7.91
C TYR A 140 20.21 26.04 -7.24
N LYS A 141 21.32 26.49 -6.63
CA LYS A 141 21.40 27.79 -5.94
C LYS A 141 21.08 28.93 -6.90
N HIS A 142 21.60 28.89 -8.12
CA HIS A 142 21.31 29.93 -9.11
C HIS A 142 19.81 29.98 -9.42
N LYS A 143 19.19 28.85 -9.76
CA LYS A 143 17.75 28.77 -10.03
C LYS A 143 16.90 29.18 -8.82
N ALA A 144 17.29 28.81 -7.61
CA ALA A 144 16.55 29.16 -6.40
C ALA A 144 16.53 30.67 -6.14
N ILE A 145 17.58 31.41 -6.55
CA ILE A 145 17.70 32.86 -6.34
C ILE A 145 17.10 33.64 -7.51
N THR A 146 17.17 33.13 -8.74
CA THR A 146 16.72 33.84 -9.95
C THR A 146 15.28 33.56 -10.34
N ASN A 147 14.62 32.58 -9.71
CA ASN A 147 13.27 32.20 -10.08
C ASN A 147 12.23 33.28 -9.78
N THR A 148 11.30 33.47 -10.71
CA THR A 148 10.15 34.36 -10.55
C THR A 148 9.01 33.63 -9.86
N GLY A 149 8.18 34.35 -9.10
CA GLY A 149 7.07 33.76 -8.31
C GLY A 149 6.12 32.87 -9.13
N GLY A 150 5.92 33.18 -10.42
CA GLY A 150 5.09 32.36 -11.32
C GLY A 150 5.67 30.97 -11.63
N LEU A 151 7.00 30.83 -11.72
CA LEU A 151 7.65 29.54 -11.96
C LEU A 151 7.58 28.63 -10.72
N ILE A 152 7.70 29.23 -9.53
CA ILE A 152 7.53 28.54 -8.24
C ILE A 152 6.08 28.07 -8.05
N TYR A 153 5.09 28.90 -8.41
CA TYR A 153 3.68 28.52 -8.38
C TYR A 153 3.40 27.27 -9.24
N ASN A 154 3.92 27.25 -10.47
CA ASN A 154 3.75 26.09 -11.36
C ASN A 154 4.44 24.82 -10.82
N ASP A 155 5.58 24.98 -10.14
CA ASP A 155 6.24 23.85 -9.49
C ASP A 155 5.42 23.31 -8.31
N TYR A 156 4.83 24.17 -7.48
CA TYR A 156 3.90 23.75 -6.43
C TYR A 156 2.69 23.00 -6.99
N LEU A 157 2.06 23.51 -8.06
CA LEU A 157 0.95 22.82 -8.73
C LEU A 157 1.38 21.45 -9.28
N SER A 158 2.57 21.37 -9.88
CA SER A 158 3.14 20.11 -10.36
C SER A 158 3.32 19.12 -9.21
N GLN A 159 3.85 19.56 -8.06
CA GLN A 159 4.03 18.71 -6.89
C GLN A 159 2.70 18.27 -6.28
N VAL A 160 1.69 19.15 -6.21
CA VAL A 160 0.32 18.79 -5.77
C VAL A 160 -0.20 17.65 -6.64
N TYR A 161 -0.11 17.80 -7.97
CA TYR A 161 -0.60 16.80 -8.91
C TYR A 161 0.13 15.46 -8.78
N ILE A 162 1.46 15.46 -8.82
CA ILE A 162 2.30 14.27 -8.72
C ILE A 162 2.04 13.53 -7.39
N ASN A 163 2.07 14.25 -6.27
CA ASN A 163 1.88 13.65 -4.96
C ASN A 163 0.44 13.17 -4.76
N SER A 164 -0.56 13.81 -5.36
CA SER A 164 -1.94 13.31 -5.32
C SER A 164 -2.08 11.95 -6.00
N LYS A 165 -1.44 11.76 -7.17
CA LYS A 165 -1.42 10.47 -7.90
C LYS A 165 -0.69 9.40 -7.09
N LEU A 166 0.44 9.74 -6.48
CA LEU A 166 1.17 8.83 -5.60
C LEU A 166 0.31 8.43 -4.39
N CYS A 167 -0.30 9.40 -3.71
CA CYS A 167 -1.16 9.19 -2.56
C CYS A 167 -2.30 8.22 -2.91
N LYS A 168 -3.03 8.48 -4.00
CA LYS A 168 -4.09 7.57 -4.49
C LYS A 168 -3.58 6.14 -4.72
N LYS A 169 -2.42 5.98 -5.37
CA LYS A 169 -1.82 4.67 -5.65
C LYS A 169 -1.46 3.92 -4.36
N LYS A 170 -0.89 4.62 -3.37
CA LYS A 170 -0.57 4.05 -2.05
C LYS A 170 -1.82 3.56 -1.33
N PHE A 171 -2.88 4.36 -1.29
CA PHE A 171 -4.16 3.96 -0.69
C PHE A 171 -4.81 2.78 -1.40
N LEU A 172 -4.72 2.67 -2.73
CA LEU A 172 -5.19 1.50 -3.47
C LEU A 172 -4.46 0.22 -3.04
N PHE A 173 -3.14 0.28 -2.89
CA PHE A 173 -2.36 -0.86 -2.40
C PHE A 173 -2.65 -1.19 -0.94
N LEU A 174 -2.75 -0.19 -0.06
CA LEU A 174 -3.15 -0.37 1.33
C LEU A 174 -4.51 -1.09 1.42
N ASN A 175 -5.51 -0.61 0.69
CA ASN A 175 -6.86 -1.21 0.71
C ASN A 175 -6.86 -2.67 0.23
N LYS A 176 -6.09 -2.98 -0.83
CA LYS A 176 -5.92 -4.37 -1.29
C LYS A 176 -5.20 -5.22 -0.24
N GLY A 177 -4.08 -4.74 0.29
CA GLY A 177 -3.29 -5.43 1.31
C GLY A 177 -4.09 -5.75 2.57
N VAL A 178 -4.82 -4.76 3.10
CA VAL A 178 -5.70 -4.93 4.27
C VAL A 178 -6.84 -5.91 3.98
N LYS A 179 -7.44 -5.88 2.78
CA LYS A 179 -8.48 -6.86 2.42
C LYS A 179 -7.96 -8.30 2.48
N TYR A 180 -6.78 -8.57 1.92
CA TYR A 180 -6.17 -9.90 1.99
C TYR A 180 -5.73 -10.27 3.42
N LEU A 181 -5.28 -9.30 4.21
CA LEU A 181 -4.94 -9.50 5.63
C LEU A 181 -6.16 -9.87 6.46
N ILE A 182 -7.30 -9.21 6.26
CA ILE A 182 -8.56 -9.58 6.92
C ILE A 182 -8.98 -11.00 6.53
N SER A 183 -8.88 -11.33 5.23
CA SER A 183 -9.17 -12.68 4.75
C SER A 183 -8.24 -13.73 5.37
N SER A 184 -6.94 -13.44 5.54
CA SER A 184 -6.00 -14.38 6.15
C SER A 184 -6.26 -14.59 7.63
N ILE A 185 -6.72 -13.58 8.37
CA ILE A 185 -7.17 -13.73 9.76
C ILE A 185 -8.35 -14.71 9.83
N GLY A 186 -9.37 -14.52 8.98
CA GLY A 186 -10.52 -15.42 8.94
C GLY A 186 -10.13 -16.86 8.60
N LEU A 187 -9.24 -17.04 7.61
CA LEU A 187 -8.70 -18.36 7.24
C LEU A 187 -7.84 -18.97 8.35
N PHE A 188 -7.08 -18.17 9.09
CA PHE A 188 -6.30 -18.64 10.22
C PHE A 188 -7.20 -19.19 11.32
N VAL A 189 -8.28 -18.50 11.67
CA VAL A 189 -9.27 -18.99 12.64
C VAL A 189 -9.93 -20.28 12.15
N LEU A 190 -10.39 -20.30 10.88
CA LEU A 190 -11.00 -21.49 10.28
C LEU A 190 -10.04 -22.69 10.31
N LEU A 191 -8.78 -22.48 9.98
CA LEU A 191 -7.75 -23.52 9.99
C LEU A 191 -7.55 -24.10 11.40
N ASN A 192 -7.51 -23.26 12.44
CA ASN A 192 -7.42 -23.73 13.82
C ASN A 192 -8.63 -24.59 14.20
N ILE A 193 -9.85 -24.22 13.77
CA ILE A 193 -11.05 -25.02 14.00
C ILE A 193 -10.93 -26.38 13.28
N LEU A 194 -10.52 -26.38 12.01
CA LEU A 194 -10.32 -27.62 11.23
C LEU A 194 -9.29 -28.55 11.88
N PHE A 195 -8.21 -28.00 12.42
CA PHE A 195 -7.17 -28.77 13.11
C PHE A 195 -7.69 -29.51 14.36
N LEU A 196 -8.75 -29.04 15.03
CA LEU A 196 -9.36 -29.76 16.15
C LEU A 196 -10.00 -31.08 15.73
N PHE A 197 -10.40 -31.20 14.46
CA PHE A 197 -11.03 -32.40 13.92
C PHE A 197 -10.01 -33.38 13.30
N ILE A 198 -8.75 -32.98 13.15
CA ILE A 198 -7.66 -33.85 12.71
C ILE A 198 -7.15 -34.64 13.92
N LYS A 199 -7.58 -35.90 14.01
CA LYS A 199 -7.11 -36.83 15.05
C LYS A 199 -5.74 -37.41 14.71
#